data_AF-A0A2X3EW63-F1
#
_entry.id   AF-A0A2X3EW63-F1
#
_cell.length_a   1.000
_cell.length_b   1.000
_cell.length_c   1.000
_cell.angle_alpha   90.00
_cell.angle_beta   90.00
_cell.angle_gamma   90.00
#
_symmetry.space_group_name_H-M   'P 1'
#
loop_
_entity.id
_entity.type
_entity.pdbx_description
1 polymer ?
#
loop_
_entity_poly.entity_id
_entity_poly.type
_entity_poly.pdbx_seq_one_letter_code
_entity_poly.pdbx_strand_id
1 'polypeptide(L)' 'MSLSPPGVRLFYDPRGHHAGAINELCWGLEEQGVPARP' A
#
# COMPACT_ATOMS: atom_id res chain seq x y z
N MET A 1 -18.30 14.96 -7.76
CA MET A 1 -17.64 13.98 -6.86
C MET A 1 -16.25 13.72 -7.41
N SER A 2 -15.20 13.92 -6.62
CA SER A 2 -13.82 13.62 -7.00
C SER A 2 -13.52 12.18 -6.62
N LEU A 3 -13.15 11.34 -7.58
CA LEU A 3 -12.70 9.98 -7.30
C LEU A 3 -11.22 10.02 -6.91
N SER A 4 -10.84 9.20 -5.95
CA SER A 4 -9.42 9.01 -5.62
C SER A 4 -8.66 8.54 -6.87
N PRO A 5 -7.39 8.96 -7.03
CA PRO A 5 -6.54 8.46 -8.10
C PRO A 5 -6.49 6.92 -8.08
N PRO A 6 -6.41 6.27 -9.24
CA PRO A 6 -6.21 4.83 -9.30
C PRO A 6 -4.90 4.47 -8.61
N GLY A 7 -4.93 3.42 -7.78
CA GLY A 7 -3.80 2.95 -6.99
C GLY A 7 -4.04 1.54 -6.48
N VAL A 8 -3.00 0.94 -5.88
CA VAL A 8 -3.08 -0.40 -5.30
C VAL A 8 -3.63 -0.33 -3.88
N ARG A 9 -4.52 -1.26 -3.53
CA ARG A 9 -5.01 -1.43 -2.16
C ARG A 9 -4.40 -2.68 -1.56
N LEU A 10 -3.76 -2.53 -0.41
CA LEU A 10 -3.28 -3.65 0.40
C LEU A 10 -4.36 -4.03 1.41
N PHE A 11 -4.72 -5.31 1.44
CA PHE A 11 -5.63 -5.88 2.43
C PHE A 11 -4.83 -6.85 3.29
N TYR A 12 -4.85 -6.64 4.60
CA TYR A 12 -4.12 -7.45 5.57
C TYR A 12 -4.92 -7.61 6.87
N ASP A 13 -4.61 -8.66 7.64
CA ASP A 13 -5.16 -8.82 8.98
C ASP A 13 -4.48 -7.82 9.93
N PRO A 14 -5.22 -6.87 10.54
CA PRO A 14 -4.65 -5.90 11.47
C PRO A 14 -4.13 -6.54 12.77
N ARG A 15 -4.48 -7.79 13.07
CA ARG A 15 -3.94 -8.54 14.21
C ARG A 15 -2.53 -9.05 13.94
N GLY A 16 -2.10 -9.08 12.69
CA GLY A 16 -0.74 -9.44 12.32
C GLY A 16 0.23 -8.28 12.55
N HIS A 17 1.34 -8.53 13.23
CA HIS A 17 2.42 -7.55 13.41
C HIS A 17 3.30 -7.45 12.15
N HIS A 18 2.70 -7.11 11.00
CA HIS A 18 3.34 -7.13 9.68
C HIS A 18 3.75 -5.75 9.15
N ALA A 19 3.81 -4.72 10.01
CA ALA A 19 4.11 -3.35 9.59
C ALA A 19 5.37 -3.23 8.71
N GLY A 20 6.42 -3.99 9.04
CA GLY A 20 7.65 -4.04 8.23
C GLY A 20 7.40 -4.56 6.80
N ALA A 21 6.69 -5.68 6.66
CA ALA A 21 6.39 -6.26 5.35
C ALA A 21 5.47 -5.37 4.51
N ILE A 22 4.50 -4.70 5.15
CA ILE A 22 3.59 -3.76 4.48
C ILE A 22 4.39 -2.57 3.94
N ASN A 23 5.35 -2.05 4.70
CA ASN A 23 6.20 -0.94 4.26
C ASN A 23 7.06 -1.32 3.06
N GLU A 24 7.71 -2.49 3.07
CA GLU A 24 8.52 -2.97 1.92
C GLU A 24 7.67 -3.13 0.66
N LEU A 25 6.44 -3.63 0.79
CA LEU A 25 5.51 -3.75 -0.34
C LEU A 25 5.09 -2.37 -0.88
N CYS A 26 4.79 -1.41 0.00
CA CYS A 26 4.46 -0.05 -0.40
C CYS A 26 5.65 0.61 -1.12
N TRP A 27 6.86 0.50 -0.57
CA TRP A 27 8.07 1.05 -1.21
C TRP A 27 8.32 0.45 -2.59
N GLY A 28 8.20 -0.86 -2.76
CA GLY A 28 8.36 -1.50 -4.07
C GLY A 28 7.33 -1.06 -5.12
N LEU A 29 6.13 -0.65 -4.70
CA LEU A 29 5.11 -0.07 -5.58
C LEU A 29 5.43 1.39 -5.91
N GLU A 30 5.84 2.17 -4.92
CA GLU A 30 6.21 3.58 -5.10
C GLU A 30 7.43 3.73 -6.04
N GLU A 31 8.44 2.87 -5.94
CA GLU A 31 9.59 2.82 -6.86
C GLU A 31 9.18 2.54 -8.32
N GLN A 32 8.04 1.88 -8.54
CA GLN A 32 7.46 1.65 -9.87
C GLN A 32 6.51 2.77 -10.33
N GLY A 33 6.41 3.86 -9.55
CA GLY A 33 5.51 4.98 -9.82
C GLY A 33 4.05 4.68 -9.50
N VAL A 34 3.76 3.61 -8.73
CA VAL A 34 2.41 3.24 -8.32
C VAL A 34 2.14 3.77 -6.92
N PRO A 35 1.11 4.61 -6.71
CA PRO A 35 0.75 5.07 -5.37
C PRO A 35 0.32 3.90 -4.49
N ALA A 36 1.00 3.73 -3.36
CA ALA A 36 0.65 2.78 -2.30
C ALA A 36 0.54 3.52 -0.97
N ARG A 37 -0.40 3.12 -0.12
CA ARG A 37 -0.52 3.62 1.26
C ARG A 37 -0.67 2.40 2.19
N PRO A 38 0.07 2.36 3.30
CA PRO A 38 -0.04 1.28 4.29
C PRO A 38 -1.38 1.28 5.04
#